data_AF-A0A507R1E0-F1
#
_entry.id   AF-A0A507R1E0-F1
#
_cell.length_a   1.000
_cell.length_b   1.000
_cell.length_c   1.000
_cell.angle_alpha   90.00
_cell.angle_beta   90.00
_cell.angle_gamma   90.00
#
_symmetry.space_group_name_H-M   'P 1'
#
loop_
_entity.id
_entity.type
_entity.pdbx_description
1 polymer ?
#
loop_
_entity_poly.entity_id
_entity_poly.type
_entity_poly.pdbx_seq_one_letter_code
_entity_poly.pdbx_strand_id
1 'polypeptide(L)'
;MVDMEYPDRNRGRSKLFGYPIHTRCWLLLERVIGHREVQSNLRIFVGAIEQFWKRKEHLKVWGKDDEYTDDVSDRFSHPYLAISRKNLRIHQTVSDPWEIYDEAYDSFKVILQCFRHNDYVQKAGELANTYKDPWIIPEIRMLIQQAIQDESESAHIVSRCGQTERSFVSLPSDIVLIIVEALYDEIGNERANIQDTKNLLFAFQWRLPDAYWQRRCDTELIFELGELVRQKRPANRQHICLGIEELLLQEGWYDASGLKNRARILHLLWGIKREFLGMLNKEKNTK
;
A
#
# COMPACT_ATOMS: atom_id res chain seq x y z
N MET A 1 -19.93 21.59 -1.19
CA MET A 1 -18.46 21.69 -1.08
C MET A 1 -18.21 22.37 0.25
N VAL A 2 -17.74 21.62 1.26
CA VAL A 2 -17.54 22.16 2.62
C VAL A 2 -16.21 22.90 2.61
N ASP A 3 -16.25 24.18 2.95
CA ASP A 3 -15.09 25.05 3.07
C ASP A 3 -14.19 24.51 4.20
N MET A 4 -12.99 24.04 3.85
CA MET A 4 -12.06 23.35 4.76
C MET A 4 -11.04 24.29 5.42
N GLU A 5 -11.03 25.58 5.07
CA GLU A 5 -10.05 26.55 5.57
C GLU A 5 -10.51 27.28 6.85
N TYR A 6 -11.80 27.17 7.21
CA TYR A 6 -12.35 27.79 8.42
C TYR A 6 -12.86 26.76 9.43
N PRO A 7 -12.68 26.99 10.75
CA PRO A 7 -13.28 26.13 11.76
C PRO A 7 -14.80 26.10 11.58
N ASP A 8 -15.37 24.89 11.57
CA ASP A 8 -16.81 24.65 11.44
C ASP A 8 -17.61 25.61 12.35
N ARG A 9 -18.45 26.47 11.75
CA ARG A 9 -19.29 27.43 12.50
C ARG A 9 -20.24 26.74 13.48
N ASN A 10 -20.53 25.44 13.30
CA ASN A 10 -21.33 24.65 14.25
C ASN A 10 -20.54 24.26 15.51
N ARG A 11 -19.21 24.34 15.48
CA ARG A 11 -18.30 24.07 16.62
C ARG A 11 -18.50 25.06 17.76
N GLY A 12 -18.89 26.31 17.47
CA GLY A 12 -19.23 27.33 18.46
C GLY A 12 -20.61 27.19 19.10
N ARG A 13 -21.46 26.25 18.62
CA ARG A 13 -22.84 26.05 19.10
C ARG A 13 -23.05 24.72 19.82
N SER A 14 -21.98 24.02 20.18
CA SER A 14 -22.02 22.70 20.87
C SER A 14 -22.87 21.63 20.17
N LYS A 15 -23.07 21.77 18.86
CA LYS A 15 -23.77 20.79 18.04
C LYS A 15 -22.77 20.14 17.09
N LEU A 16 -22.05 19.14 17.58
CA LEU A 16 -21.21 18.29 16.74
C LEU A 16 -22.10 17.39 15.88
N PHE A 17 -22.27 17.74 14.61
CA PHE A 17 -22.90 16.87 13.61
C PHE A 17 -21.81 16.20 12.76
N GLY A 18 -20.99 15.35 13.37
CA GLY A 18 -20.04 14.51 12.64
C GLY A 18 -18.66 14.37 13.28
N TYR A 19 -17.84 13.51 12.68
CA TYR A 19 -16.48 13.22 13.09
C TYR A 19 -15.50 13.79 12.06
N PRO A 20 -14.57 14.69 12.44
CA PRO A 20 -13.55 15.17 11.51
C PRO A 20 -12.61 14.02 11.15
N ILE A 21 -12.43 13.79 9.85
CA ILE A 21 -11.47 12.81 9.31
C ILE A 21 -10.51 13.59 8.42
N HIS A 22 -9.21 13.39 8.58
CA HIS A 22 -8.21 14.01 7.71
C HIS A 22 -8.45 13.62 6.25
N THR A 23 -8.24 14.57 5.33
CA THR A 23 -8.47 14.37 3.90
C THR A 23 -7.81 13.10 3.36
N ARG A 24 -6.57 12.81 3.75
CA ARG A 24 -5.84 11.59 3.35
C ARG A 24 -6.46 10.31 3.89
N CYS A 25 -6.89 10.29 5.16
CA CYS A 25 -7.60 9.14 5.73
C CYS A 25 -8.93 8.89 5.02
N TRP A 26 -9.61 9.95 4.59
CA TRP A 26 -10.83 9.84 3.80
C TRP A 26 -10.58 9.25 2.41
N LEU A 27 -9.47 9.63 1.75
CA LEU A 27 -9.06 9.05 0.47
C LEU A 27 -8.71 7.55 0.59
N LEU A 28 -8.05 7.15 1.68
CA LEU A 28 -7.79 5.74 1.99
C LEU A 28 -9.09 4.96 2.22
N LEU A 29 -10.02 5.53 2.99
CA LEU A 29 -11.34 4.94 3.22
C LEU A 29 -12.13 4.78 1.91
N GLU A 30 -12.10 5.80 1.05
CA GLU A 30 -12.71 5.78 -0.28
C GLU A 30 -12.18 4.61 -1.10
N ARG A 31 -10.86 4.43 -1.14
CA ARG A 31 -10.23 3.36 -1.91
C ARG A 31 -10.62 1.97 -1.42
N VAL A 32 -10.76 1.79 -0.11
CA VAL A 32 -11.02 0.46 0.48
C VAL A 32 -12.51 0.14 0.53
N ILE A 33 -13.36 1.04 1.05
CA ILE A 33 -14.77 0.76 1.36
C ILE A 33 -15.72 1.44 0.37
N GLY A 34 -15.37 2.65 -0.07
CA GLY A 34 -16.26 3.53 -0.83
C GLY A 34 -17.02 4.50 0.08
N HIS A 35 -16.88 5.78 -0.20
CA HIS A 35 -17.44 6.89 0.58
C HIS A 35 -18.96 6.88 0.52
N ARG A 36 -19.55 6.52 -0.64
CA ARG A 36 -21.00 6.51 -0.82
C ARG A 36 -21.64 5.45 0.06
N GLU A 37 -21.01 4.28 0.13
CA GLU A 37 -21.41 3.15 0.96
C GLU A 37 -21.31 3.52 2.43
N VAL A 38 -20.20 4.14 2.85
CA VAL A 38 -20.02 4.62 4.23
C VAL A 38 -21.04 5.71 4.58
N GLN A 39 -21.21 6.72 3.73
CA GLN A 39 -22.13 7.84 3.97
C GLN A 39 -23.59 7.37 4.08
N SER A 40 -24.01 6.46 3.21
CA SER A 40 -25.38 5.93 3.22
C SER A 40 -25.66 5.04 4.43
N ASN A 41 -24.62 4.53 5.10
CA ASN A 41 -24.74 3.57 6.20
C ASN A 41 -23.88 3.95 7.41
N LEU A 42 -23.75 5.24 7.69
CA LEU A 42 -22.77 5.77 8.65
C LEU A 42 -22.92 5.15 10.05
N ARG A 43 -24.15 4.92 10.51
CA ARG A 43 -24.42 4.26 11.80
C ARG A 43 -23.84 2.85 11.87
N ILE A 44 -23.97 2.09 10.78
CA ILE A 44 -23.46 0.72 10.69
C ILE A 44 -21.94 0.74 10.59
N PHE A 45 -21.39 1.70 9.84
CA PHE A 45 -19.94 1.89 9.73
C PHE A 45 -19.30 2.21 11.09
N VAL A 46 -19.87 3.13 11.87
CA VAL A 46 -19.39 3.43 13.23
C VAL A 46 -19.50 2.19 14.13
N GLY A 47 -20.61 1.44 14.05
CA GLY A 47 -20.76 0.17 14.78
C GLY A 47 -19.71 -0.88 14.39
N ALA A 48 -19.34 -0.94 13.11
CA ALA A 48 -18.31 -1.84 12.61
C ALA A 48 -16.91 -1.46 13.11
N ILE A 49 -16.59 -0.17 13.18
CA ILE A 49 -15.35 0.31 13.80
C ILE A 49 -15.31 -0.11 15.28
N GLU A 50 -16.38 0.15 16.04
CA GLU A 50 -16.45 -0.26 17.44
C GLU A 50 -16.30 -1.78 17.60
N GLN A 51 -16.96 -2.56 16.76
CA GLN A 51 -16.90 -4.02 16.80
C GLN A 51 -15.50 -4.53 16.46
N PHE A 52 -14.84 -3.94 15.46
CA PHE A 52 -13.46 -4.24 15.11
C PHE A 52 -12.53 -4.04 16.32
N TRP A 53 -12.60 -2.90 17.00
CA TRP A 53 -11.74 -2.62 18.15
C TRP A 53 -12.09 -3.41 19.42
N LYS A 54 -13.33 -3.88 19.57
CA LYS A 54 -13.72 -4.76 20.67
C LYS A 54 -13.08 -6.16 20.58
N ARG A 55 -12.63 -6.59 19.40
CA ARG A 55 -11.96 -7.89 19.24
C ARG A 55 -10.51 -7.78 19.68
N LYS A 56 -10.17 -8.51 20.75
CA LYS A 56 -8.79 -8.58 21.30
C LYS A 56 -7.75 -9.06 20.30
N GLU A 57 -8.16 -9.81 19.28
CA GLU A 57 -7.30 -10.28 18.18
C GLU A 57 -6.68 -9.12 17.39
N HIS A 58 -7.45 -8.06 17.11
CA HIS A 58 -6.99 -6.90 16.34
C HIS A 58 -6.06 -5.98 17.14
N LEU A 59 -6.13 -6.03 18.47
CA LEU A 59 -5.19 -5.34 19.37
C LEU A 59 -3.80 -6.00 19.36
N LYS A 60 -3.70 -7.32 19.11
CA LYS A 60 -2.41 -8.01 19.02
C LYS A 60 -1.62 -7.64 17.76
N VAL A 61 -2.33 -7.39 16.66
CA VAL A 61 -1.74 -7.02 15.36
C VAL A 61 -1.12 -5.61 15.38
N TRP A 62 -1.60 -4.75 16.27
CA TRP A 62 -1.33 -3.31 16.14
C TRP A 62 -0.14 -2.79 16.96
N GLY A 63 0.33 -3.51 17.98
CA GLY A 63 1.54 -3.12 18.72
C GLY A 63 2.67 -4.14 18.72
N LYS A 64 2.57 -5.23 17.95
CA LYS A 64 3.75 -6.02 17.60
C LYS A 64 4.33 -5.43 16.33
N ASP A 65 5.13 -4.38 16.46
CA ASP A 65 5.92 -3.87 15.33
C ASP A 65 6.98 -4.90 14.87
N ASP A 66 7.26 -5.92 15.69
CA ASP A 66 8.37 -6.86 15.48
C ASP A 66 7.95 -8.29 15.07
N GLU A 67 6.65 -8.63 15.07
CA GLU A 67 6.19 -10.02 14.83
C GLU A 67 4.97 -10.06 13.90
N TYR A 68 5.03 -9.32 12.81
CA TYR A 68 4.00 -9.33 11.77
C TYR A 68 4.34 -10.40 10.72
N THR A 69 4.08 -11.68 11.00
CA THR A 69 4.41 -12.76 10.04
C THR A 69 3.26 -13.56 9.45
N ASP A 70 2.08 -13.73 10.05
CA ASP A 70 1.19 -14.81 9.54
C ASP A 70 -0.23 -14.44 9.08
N ASP A 71 -0.92 -13.44 9.63
CA ASP A 71 -2.39 -13.32 9.36
C ASP A 71 -2.75 -12.36 8.21
N VAL A 72 -1.81 -11.54 7.73
CA VAL A 72 -2.03 -10.59 6.62
C VAL A 72 -1.52 -11.13 5.28
N SER A 73 -0.41 -11.86 5.34
CA SER A 73 -0.54 -13.31 5.26
C SER A 73 -1.53 -13.80 4.21
N ASP A 74 -2.66 -14.28 4.70
CA ASP A 74 -3.61 -15.10 3.97
C ASP A 74 -4.47 -14.36 2.93
N ARG A 75 -4.57 -13.02 3.01
CA ARG A 75 -5.33 -12.23 2.01
C ARG A 75 -4.43 -11.62 0.94
N PHE A 76 -3.18 -11.33 1.28
CA PHE A 76 -2.11 -10.97 0.32
C PHE A 76 -1.25 -12.20 -0.04
N SER A 77 -1.79 -13.40 0.23
CA SER A 77 -1.17 -14.73 0.07
C SER A 77 -1.14 -15.20 -1.37
N HIS A 78 -0.78 -14.32 -2.30
CA HIS A 78 -0.43 -14.82 -3.63
C HIS A 78 1.03 -15.34 -3.56
N PRO A 79 1.31 -16.59 -3.97
CA PRO A 79 2.65 -17.20 -3.90
C PRO A 79 3.76 -16.43 -4.65
N TYR A 80 3.41 -15.38 -5.39
CA TYR A 80 4.30 -14.59 -6.24
C TYR A 80 4.84 -13.31 -5.60
N LEU A 81 4.47 -12.98 -4.35
CA LEU A 81 5.08 -11.91 -3.56
C LEU A 81 6.27 -12.41 -2.71
N ALA A 82 6.89 -13.55 -3.05
CA ALA A 82 7.92 -14.20 -2.24
C ALA A 82 9.13 -13.28 -1.92
N ILE A 83 9.49 -12.37 -2.81
CA ILE A 83 10.58 -11.41 -2.61
C ILE A 83 10.15 -10.30 -1.64
N SER A 84 8.94 -9.75 -1.80
CA SER A 84 8.37 -8.82 -0.81
C SER A 84 8.19 -9.47 0.56
N ARG A 85 7.83 -10.77 0.62
CA ARG A 85 7.71 -11.54 1.87
C ARG A 85 9.05 -11.70 2.59
N LYS A 86 10.13 -12.00 1.86
CA LYS A 86 11.47 -12.15 2.45
C LYS A 86 12.08 -10.79 2.84
N ASN A 87 11.91 -9.76 2.02
CA ASN A 87 12.45 -8.42 2.30
C ASN A 87 11.74 -7.73 3.48
N LEU A 88 10.44 -7.98 3.68
CA LEU A 88 9.71 -7.55 4.88
C LEU A 88 10.23 -8.23 6.17
N ARG A 89 10.90 -9.40 6.10
CA ARG A 89 11.50 -10.07 7.26
C ARG A 89 12.86 -9.49 7.67
N ILE A 90 13.60 -8.86 6.75
CA ILE A 90 15.01 -8.45 6.98
C ILE A 90 15.13 -7.18 7.85
N HIS A 91 14.08 -6.36 7.95
CA HIS A 91 14.12 -5.11 8.75
C HIS A 91 13.72 -5.27 10.24
N GLN A 92 13.80 -6.48 10.78
CA GLN A 92 13.50 -6.77 12.19
C GLN A 92 14.75 -6.60 13.07
N THR A 93 15.01 -5.38 13.55
CA THR A 93 15.90 -5.16 14.71
C THR A 93 15.28 -4.21 15.72
N VAL A 94 14.75 -4.84 16.78
CA VAL A 94 14.55 -4.44 18.19
C VAL A 94 14.28 -2.96 18.51
N SER A 95 13.11 -2.70 19.07
CA SER A 95 12.89 -1.71 20.14
C SER A 95 11.75 -2.20 21.06
N ASP A 96 11.83 -1.86 22.36
CA ASP A 96 10.98 -2.43 23.41
C ASP A 96 9.47 -2.25 23.11
N PRO A 97 8.69 -3.34 22.93
CA PRO A 97 7.30 -3.27 22.49
C PRO A 97 6.39 -2.42 23.39
N TRP A 98 6.67 -2.37 24.70
CA TRP A 98 5.74 -1.85 25.69
C TRP A 98 5.61 -0.32 25.72
N GLU A 99 6.62 0.45 25.26
CA GLU A 99 6.52 1.92 25.20
C GLU A 99 5.68 2.41 24.01
N ILE A 100 5.63 1.65 22.90
CA ILE A 100 4.86 1.98 21.69
C ILE A 100 3.38 1.59 21.86
N TYR A 101 3.09 0.55 22.65
CA TYR A 101 1.73 0.11 22.95
C TYR A 101 0.91 1.17 23.68
N ASP A 102 1.49 1.84 24.68
CA ASP A 102 0.81 2.92 25.40
C ASP A 102 0.62 4.13 24.50
N GLU A 103 1.61 4.50 23.68
CA GLU A 103 1.51 5.70 22.83
C GLU A 103 0.55 5.54 21.65
N ALA A 104 0.43 4.34 21.08
CA ALA A 104 -0.47 4.06 19.96
C ALA A 104 -1.91 3.80 20.47
N TYR A 105 -2.08 2.99 21.51
CA TYR A 105 -3.39 2.76 22.13
C TYR A 105 -3.91 4.05 22.76
N ASP A 106 -3.05 4.88 23.36
CA ASP A 106 -3.39 6.26 23.69
C ASP A 106 -3.55 7.11 22.46
N SER A 107 -2.84 6.97 21.35
CA SER A 107 -3.12 7.77 20.15
C SER A 107 -4.51 7.48 19.56
N PHE A 108 -4.99 6.23 19.59
CA PHE A 108 -6.33 5.88 19.12
C PHE A 108 -7.42 6.03 20.18
N LYS A 109 -7.11 5.85 21.48
CA LYS A 109 -7.98 6.28 22.58
C LYS A 109 -8.05 7.78 22.68
N VAL A 110 -7.01 8.52 22.38
CA VAL A 110 -6.96 9.97 22.22
C VAL A 110 -7.69 10.33 20.95
N ILE A 111 -7.60 9.61 19.83
CA ILE A 111 -8.50 9.85 18.68
C ILE A 111 -9.96 9.58 19.07
N LEU A 112 -10.27 8.51 19.81
CA LEU A 112 -11.62 8.15 20.30
C LEU A 112 -12.15 9.02 21.48
N GLN A 113 -11.27 9.53 22.34
CA GLN A 113 -11.54 10.47 23.44
C GLN A 113 -11.47 11.90 22.94
N CYS A 114 -10.74 12.22 21.86
CA CYS A 114 -10.77 13.49 21.15
C CYS A 114 -11.96 13.57 20.19
N PHE A 115 -12.49 12.43 19.72
CA PHE A 115 -13.85 12.33 19.23
C PHE A 115 -14.89 12.69 20.33
N ARG A 116 -14.47 12.80 21.61
CA ARG A 116 -15.29 13.34 22.72
C ARG A 116 -14.82 14.71 23.23
N HIS A 117 -13.54 15.10 23.13
CA HIS A 117 -12.97 16.33 23.70
C HIS A 117 -11.95 17.06 22.80
N ASN A 118 -11.96 18.39 22.88
CA ASN A 118 -11.59 19.37 21.84
C ASN A 118 -10.06 19.60 21.57
N ASP A 119 -9.14 18.76 22.04
CA ASP A 119 -7.69 19.11 22.19
C ASP A 119 -6.73 18.66 21.06
N TYR A 120 -7.22 18.27 19.89
CA TYR A 120 -6.40 17.60 18.86
C TYR A 120 -5.40 18.51 18.10
N VAL A 121 -5.64 19.81 17.98
CA VAL A 121 -4.95 20.63 16.95
C VAL A 121 -3.45 20.82 17.23
N GLN A 122 -3.03 20.74 18.50
CA GLN A 122 -1.65 21.07 18.87
C GLN A 122 -0.71 19.84 18.91
N LYS A 123 -1.13 18.71 19.49
CA LYS A 123 -0.33 17.48 19.56
C LYS A 123 -0.21 16.74 18.23
N ALA A 124 -1.22 16.83 17.36
CA ALA A 124 -1.18 16.18 16.04
C ALA A 124 -0.14 16.82 15.10
N GLY A 125 0.16 18.12 15.26
CA GLY A 125 1.19 18.81 14.48
C GLY A 125 2.60 18.34 14.79
N GLU A 126 2.88 17.96 16.05
CA GLU A 126 4.19 17.47 16.49
C GLU A 126 4.43 16.01 16.04
N LEU A 127 3.40 15.15 16.08
CA LEU A 127 3.45 13.78 15.55
C LEU A 127 3.38 13.71 14.01
N ALA A 128 2.80 14.69 13.33
CA ALA A 128 2.70 14.70 11.86
C ALA A 128 4.05 14.94 11.16
N ASN A 129 5.06 15.47 11.85
CA ASN A 129 6.40 15.67 11.30
C ASN A 129 7.24 14.38 11.25
N THR A 130 6.85 13.32 11.97
CA THR A 130 7.60 12.05 11.99
C THR A 130 7.07 11.02 10.99
N TYR A 131 5.81 11.11 10.58
CA TYR A 131 5.19 10.13 9.67
C TYR A 131 5.05 10.67 8.24
N LYS A 132 5.81 10.09 7.30
CA LYS A 132 5.67 10.40 5.87
C LYS A 132 4.27 10.06 5.34
N ASP A 133 3.85 10.81 4.32
CA ASP A 133 2.53 10.70 3.70
C ASP A 133 2.24 9.27 3.20
N PRO A 134 1.28 8.53 3.79
CA PRO A 134 0.94 7.19 3.31
C PRO A 134 0.15 7.23 1.99
N TRP A 135 -0.34 8.38 1.53
CA TRP A 135 -1.11 8.50 0.29
C TRP A 135 -0.22 8.58 -0.95
N ILE A 136 0.95 9.20 -0.85
CA ILE A 136 1.87 9.46 -1.97
C ILE A 136 3.29 9.11 -1.55
N ILE A 137 3.91 8.19 -2.29
CA ILE A 137 5.32 7.85 -2.14
C ILE A 137 6.09 8.47 -3.32
N PRO A 138 6.83 9.58 -3.11
CA PRO A 138 7.51 10.31 -4.18
C PRO A 138 8.45 9.44 -5.01
N GLU A 139 9.21 8.56 -4.37
CA GLU A 139 10.20 7.69 -5.00
C GLU A 139 9.55 6.72 -6.01
N ILE A 140 8.37 6.18 -5.68
CA ILE A 140 7.59 5.35 -6.61
C ILE A 140 7.07 6.19 -7.78
N ARG A 141 6.65 7.44 -7.55
CA ARG A 141 6.22 8.34 -8.63
C ARG A 141 7.37 8.68 -9.57
N MET A 142 8.56 8.94 -9.04
CA MET A 142 9.75 9.20 -9.84
C MET A 142 10.08 8.00 -10.73
N LEU A 143 10.05 6.79 -10.17
CA LEU A 143 10.27 5.57 -10.94
C LEU A 143 9.24 5.37 -12.07
N ILE A 144 7.96 5.64 -11.80
CA ILE A 144 6.90 5.57 -12.82
C ILE A 144 7.12 6.62 -13.90
N GLN A 145 7.51 7.85 -13.53
CA GLN A 145 7.77 8.92 -14.50
C GLN A 145 8.94 8.57 -15.42
N GLN A 146 10.03 8.01 -14.88
CA GLN A 146 11.17 7.52 -15.66
C GLN A 146 10.73 6.43 -16.63
N ALA A 147 10.00 5.41 -16.15
CA ALA A 147 9.53 4.31 -16.99
C ALA A 147 8.57 4.74 -18.13
N ILE A 148 7.84 5.84 -17.95
CA ILE A 148 6.99 6.42 -19.00
C ILE A 148 7.84 7.16 -20.05
N GLN A 149 8.87 7.88 -19.61
CA GLN A 149 9.80 8.57 -20.50
C GLN A 149 10.57 7.57 -21.36
N ASP A 150 11.15 6.54 -20.75
CA ASP A 150 11.90 5.49 -21.43
C ASP A 150 11.07 4.76 -22.50
N GLU A 151 9.79 4.49 -22.21
CA GLU A 151 8.88 3.83 -23.15
C GLU A 151 8.54 4.75 -24.34
N SER A 152 8.39 6.05 -24.08
CA SER A 152 8.12 7.04 -25.12
C SER A 152 9.32 7.19 -26.05
N GLU A 153 10.53 7.27 -25.49
CA GLU A 153 11.78 7.37 -26.26
C GLU A 153 12.04 6.10 -27.09
N SER A 154 11.82 4.92 -26.50
CA SER A 154 11.96 3.64 -27.19
C SER A 154 11.00 3.53 -28.37
N ALA A 155 9.74 3.96 -28.21
CA ALA A 155 8.76 3.96 -29.30
C ALA A 155 9.17 4.91 -30.46
N HIS A 156 9.81 6.04 -30.15
CA HIS A 156 10.32 6.97 -31.17
C HIS A 156 11.52 6.40 -31.94
N ILE A 157 12.41 5.66 -31.27
CA ILE A 157 13.59 5.04 -31.89
C ILE A 157 13.18 3.91 -32.84
N VAL A 158 12.30 3.00 -32.39
CA VAL A 158 11.78 1.87 -33.18
C VAL A 158 11.01 2.36 -34.42
N SER A 159 10.32 3.49 -34.32
CA SER A 159 9.60 4.09 -35.45
C SER A 159 10.53 4.69 -36.52
N ARG A 160 11.74 5.15 -36.15
CA ARG A 160 12.71 5.76 -37.09
C ARG A 160 13.69 4.74 -37.68
N CYS A 161 13.96 3.65 -37.00
CA CYS A 161 14.89 2.62 -37.45
C CYS A 161 14.10 1.32 -37.61
N GLY A 162 13.67 1.00 -38.83
CA GLY A 162 12.91 -0.22 -39.16
C GLY A 162 13.70 -1.53 -38.98
N GLN A 163 14.53 -1.62 -37.95
CA GLN A 163 15.32 -2.79 -37.62
C GLN A 163 14.51 -3.70 -36.71
N THR A 164 14.19 -4.87 -37.25
CA THR A 164 13.81 -6.06 -36.50
C THR A 164 14.83 -6.32 -35.40
N GLU A 165 14.51 -5.97 -34.15
CA GLU A 165 15.21 -6.46 -32.97
C GLU A 165 15.10 -7.99 -32.95
N ARG A 166 16.12 -8.66 -33.49
CA ARG A 166 16.26 -10.10 -33.35
C ARG A 166 16.74 -10.34 -31.93
N SER A 167 15.81 -10.73 -31.06
CA SER A 167 16.16 -11.38 -29.79
C SER A 167 17.19 -12.48 -30.08
N PHE A 168 18.35 -12.40 -29.44
CA PHE A 168 19.49 -13.28 -29.71
C PHE A 168 19.20 -14.75 -29.37
N VAL A 169 18.14 -15.03 -28.60
CA VAL A 169 17.60 -16.37 -28.33
C VAL A 169 16.07 -16.27 -28.16
N SER A 170 15.32 -16.73 -29.17
CA SER A 170 13.85 -16.77 -29.08
C SER A 170 13.39 -18.00 -28.27
N LEU A 171 13.45 -17.91 -26.94
CA LEU A 171 12.79 -18.89 -26.08
C LEU A 171 11.28 -18.61 -26.01
N PRO A 172 10.44 -19.66 -25.89
CA PRO A 172 9.04 -19.49 -25.51
C PRO A 172 8.91 -18.73 -24.17
N SER A 173 7.92 -17.84 -24.05
CA SER A 173 7.77 -16.95 -22.88
C SER A 173 7.61 -17.70 -21.55
N ASP A 174 6.98 -18.86 -21.58
CA ASP A 174 6.85 -19.81 -20.48
C ASP A 174 8.21 -20.32 -19.96
N ILE A 175 9.17 -20.58 -20.85
CA ILE A 175 10.53 -20.96 -20.45
C ILE A 175 11.27 -19.78 -19.82
N VAL A 176 11.14 -18.58 -20.41
CA VAL A 176 11.74 -17.36 -19.84
C VAL A 176 11.20 -17.08 -18.44
N LEU A 177 9.89 -17.25 -18.25
CA LEU A 177 9.25 -17.12 -16.95
C LEU A 177 9.82 -18.12 -15.94
N ILE A 178 9.96 -19.39 -16.32
CA ILE A 178 10.54 -20.42 -15.43
C ILE A 178 11.97 -20.05 -15.01
N ILE A 179 12.81 -19.58 -15.95
CA ILE A 179 14.19 -19.16 -15.65
C ILE A 179 14.19 -17.99 -14.66
N VAL A 180 13.37 -16.97 -14.91
CA VAL A 180 13.30 -15.79 -14.04
C VAL A 180 12.79 -16.17 -12.65
N GLU A 181 11.76 -17.01 -12.55
CA GLU A 181 11.26 -17.50 -11.26
C GLU A 181 12.34 -18.29 -10.49
N ALA A 182 13.10 -19.13 -11.19
CA ALA A 182 14.18 -19.89 -10.56
C ALA A 182 15.28 -19.00 -9.95
N LEU A 183 15.61 -17.87 -10.60
CA LEU A 183 16.54 -16.88 -10.03
C LEU A 183 16.00 -16.24 -8.75
N TYR A 184 14.69 -16.02 -8.69
CA TYR A 184 14.07 -15.42 -7.52
C TYR A 184 13.90 -16.39 -6.35
N ASP A 185 13.79 -17.70 -6.62
CA ASP A 185 13.65 -18.72 -5.60
C ASP A 185 14.94 -18.94 -4.78
N GLU A 186 16.11 -18.52 -5.29
CA GLU A 186 17.39 -18.64 -4.58
C GLU A 186 17.37 -17.83 -3.27
N ILE A 187 17.61 -18.52 -2.14
CA ILE A 187 17.44 -17.96 -0.80
C ILE A 187 18.70 -17.21 -0.35
N GLY A 188 18.53 -16.02 0.23
CA GLY A 188 19.58 -15.32 0.99
C GLY A 188 20.41 -14.32 0.19
N ASN A 189 20.01 -14.01 -1.04
CA ASN A 189 20.69 -13.00 -1.87
C ASN A 189 19.73 -12.18 -2.74
N GLU A 190 18.66 -11.64 -2.14
CA GLU A 190 17.56 -10.98 -2.85
C GLU A 190 18.04 -9.81 -3.72
N ARG A 191 19.07 -9.08 -3.28
CA ARG A 191 19.68 -7.99 -4.06
C ARG A 191 20.39 -8.51 -5.31
N ALA A 192 21.17 -9.58 -5.20
CA ALA A 192 21.79 -10.18 -6.38
C ALA A 192 20.74 -10.77 -7.31
N ASN A 193 19.70 -11.44 -6.79
CA ASN A 193 18.66 -12.04 -7.61
C ASN A 193 17.95 -11.01 -8.51
N ILE A 194 17.63 -9.82 -7.97
CA ILE A 194 17.05 -8.73 -8.76
C ILE A 194 18.04 -8.23 -9.81
N GLN A 195 19.30 -8.04 -9.43
CA GLN A 195 20.34 -7.56 -10.35
C GLN A 195 20.61 -8.58 -11.46
N ASP A 196 20.65 -9.87 -11.15
CA ASP A 196 20.84 -10.96 -12.09
C ASP A 196 19.63 -11.10 -13.01
N THR A 197 18.42 -10.93 -12.48
CA THR A 197 17.20 -10.83 -13.29
C THR A 197 17.27 -9.65 -14.27
N LYS A 198 17.70 -8.47 -13.82
CA LYS A 198 17.91 -7.31 -14.69
C LYS A 198 18.95 -7.60 -15.77
N ASN A 199 20.10 -8.15 -15.39
CA ASN A 199 21.18 -8.49 -16.29
C ASN A 199 20.74 -9.52 -17.34
N LEU A 200 20.01 -10.56 -16.93
CA LEU A 200 19.44 -11.59 -17.79
C LEU A 200 18.47 -10.98 -18.79
N LEU A 201 17.46 -10.24 -18.31
CA LEU A 201 16.44 -9.64 -19.17
C LEU A 201 17.07 -8.63 -20.16
N PHE A 202 18.07 -7.87 -19.72
CA PHE A 202 18.81 -6.93 -20.57
C PHE A 202 19.66 -7.65 -21.62
N ALA A 203 20.49 -8.61 -21.21
CA ALA A 203 21.44 -9.31 -22.09
C ALA A 203 20.73 -10.09 -23.20
N PHE A 204 19.60 -10.73 -22.89
CA PHE A 204 18.80 -11.47 -23.85
C PHE A 204 17.70 -10.65 -24.53
N GLN A 205 17.59 -9.36 -24.17
CA GLN A 205 16.52 -8.46 -24.60
C GLN A 205 15.13 -9.07 -24.36
N TRP A 206 14.99 -9.82 -23.27
CA TRP A 206 13.72 -10.45 -22.91
C TRP A 206 12.79 -9.42 -22.28
N ARG A 207 11.57 -9.37 -22.80
CA ARG A 207 10.45 -8.66 -22.19
C ARG A 207 9.42 -9.68 -21.73
N LEU A 208 9.18 -9.72 -20.43
CA LEU A 208 8.11 -10.55 -19.88
C LEU A 208 6.74 -9.86 -20.07
N PRO A 209 5.64 -10.62 -20.19
CA PRO A 209 4.30 -10.04 -20.33
C PRO A 209 3.94 -9.11 -19.16
N ASP A 210 3.25 -8.01 -19.44
CA ASP A 210 2.76 -7.07 -18.40
C ASP A 210 1.94 -7.74 -17.29
N ALA A 211 1.19 -8.79 -17.64
CA ALA A 211 0.39 -9.57 -16.70
C ALA A 211 1.25 -10.29 -15.63
N TYR A 212 2.49 -10.65 -15.96
CA TYR A 212 3.44 -11.21 -15.01
C TYR A 212 3.84 -10.17 -13.97
N TRP A 213 4.29 -8.99 -14.42
CA TRP A 213 4.69 -7.90 -13.54
C TRP A 213 3.53 -7.38 -12.69
N GLN A 214 2.33 -7.29 -13.26
CA GLN A 214 1.13 -6.89 -12.51
C GLN A 214 0.78 -7.86 -11.38
N ARG A 215 1.11 -9.15 -11.50
CA ARG A 215 0.91 -10.12 -10.41
C ARG A 215 1.98 -10.04 -9.33
N ARG A 216 3.19 -9.60 -9.68
CA ARG A 216 4.29 -9.39 -8.74
C ARG A 216 4.16 -8.09 -7.95
N CYS A 217 3.59 -7.05 -8.54
CA CYS A 217 3.40 -5.77 -7.89
C CYS A 217 1.98 -5.60 -7.37
N ASP A 218 1.82 -5.49 -6.05
CA ASP A 218 0.51 -5.25 -5.42
C ASP A 218 -0.02 -3.84 -5.76
N THR A 219 -0.93 -3.76 -6.73
CA THR A 219 -1.56 -2.50 -7.15
C THR A 219 -2.58 -1.93 -6.13
N GLU A 220 -3.00 -2.75 -5.16
CA GLU A 220 -3.84 -2.29 -4.06
C GLU A 220 -3.00 -1.58 -3.01
N LEU A 221 -1.78 -2.07 -2.72
CA LEU A 221 -0.83 -1.42 -1.82
C LEU A 221 -0.06 -0.27 -2.50
N ILE A 222 0.39 -0.46 -3.73
CA ILE A 222 1.12 0.56 -4.50
C ILE A 222 0.13 1.37 -5.33
N PHE A 223 -0.48 2.38 -4.71
CA PHE A 223 -1.53 3.19 -5.31
C PHE A 223 -1.10 3.82 -6.63
N GLU A 224 0.13 4.34 -6.68
CA GLU A 224 0.71 4.99 -7.86
C GLU A 224 0.70 4.06 -9.07
N LEU A 225 1.02 2.79 -8.87
CA LEU A 225 0.96 1.76 -9.89
C LEU A 225 -0.48 1.38 -10.23
N GLY A 226 -1.35 1.25 -9.23
CA GLY A 226 -2.79 1.01 -9.46
C GLY A 226 -3.44 2.10 -10.30
N GLU A 227 -3.09 3.36 -10.08
CA GLU A 227 -3.55 4.49 -10.89
C GLU A 227 -3.01 4.42 -12.32
N LEU A 228 -1.74 4.05 -12.51
CA LEU A 228 -1.15 3.84 -13.83
C LEU A 228 -1.92 2.77 -14.62
N VAL A 229 -2.20 1.63 -14.00
CA VAL A 229 -2.98 0.53 -14.59
C VAL A 229 -4.40 0.98 -14.92
N ARG A 230 -5.07 1.68 -14.01
CA ARG A 230 -6.43 2.20 -14.19
C ARG A 230 -6.52 3.18 -15.35
N GLN A 231 -5.51 4.03 -15.52
CA GLN A 231 -5.42 5.01 -16.61
C GLN A 231 -4.97 4.41 -17.94
N LYS A 232 -4.59 3.12 -17.97
CA LYS A 232 -4.06 2.43 -19.16
C LYS A 232 -2.92 3.20 -19.83
N ARG A 233 -2.09 3.89 -19.03
CA ARG A 233 -0.95 4.63 -19.56
C ARG A 233 0.14 3.65 -19.98
N PRO A 234 0.74 3.81 -21.18
CA PRO A 234 1.88 3.00 -21.57
C PRO A 234 3.06 3.33 -20.66
N ALA A 235 3.69 2.30 -20.11
CA ALA A 235 4.87 2.42 -19.28
C ALA A 235 5.57 1.06 -19.24
N ASN A 236 6.89 1.08 -19.14
CA ASN A 236 7.68 -0.14 -18.97
C ASN A 236 7.42 -0.77 -17.59
N ARG A 237 6.48 -1.72 -17.51
CA ARG A 237 6.10 -2.37 -16.24
C ARG A 237 7.21 -3.20 -15.61
N GLN A 238 8.06 -3.78 -16.46
CA GLN A 238 9.25 -4.51 -16.03
C GLN A 238 10.18 -3.59 -15.24
N HIS A 239 10.47 -2.40 -15.78
CA HIS A 239 11.30 -1.40 -15.11
C HIS A 239 10.70 -0.95 -13.78
N ILE A 240 9.38 -0.67 -13.76
CA ILE A 240 8.70 -0.23 -12.53
C ILE A 240 8.73 -1.31 -11.45
N CYS A 241 8.39 -2.55 -11.79
CA CYS A 241 8.34 -3.61 -10.77
C CYS A 241 9.72 -3.94 -10.20
N LEU A 242 10.73 -4.05 -11.05
CA LEU A 242 12.11 -4.28 -10.59
C LEU A 242 12.63 -3.11 -9.74
N GLY A 243 12.31 -1.86 -10.11
CA GLY A 243 12.70 -0.70 -9.32
C GLY A 243 11.98 -0.60 -7.96
N ILE A 244 10.71 -1.03 -7.87
CA ILE A 244 10.00 -1.13 -6.57
C ILE A 244 10.67 -2.19 -5.69
N GLU A 245 11.02 -3.34 -6.24
CA GLU A 245 11.73 -4.39 -5.49
C GLU A 245 13.09 -3.90 -4.99
N GLU A 246 13.82 -3.10 -5.77
CA GLU A 246 15.06 -2.45 -5.31
C GLU A 246 14.84 -1.43 -4.20
N LEU A 247 13.81 -0.59 -4.31
CA LEU A 247 13.45 0.35 -3.25
C LEU A 247 13.15 -0.38 -1.94
N LEU A 248 12.45 -1.52 -2.00
CA LEU A 248 12.17 -2.36 -0.83
C LEU A 248 13.42 -3.01 -0.22
N LEU A 249 14.53 -3.10 -0.96
CA LEU A 249 15.82 -3.60 -0.48
C LEU A 249 16.76 -2.50 0.03
N GLN A 250 16.36 -1.23 -0.07
CA GLN A 250 17.11 -0.13 0.51
C GLN A 250 16.87 -0.09 2.01
N GLU A 251 17.95 -0.12 2.77
CA GLU A 251 17.90 -0.14 4.23
C GLU A 251 17.10 1.06 4.77
N GLY A 252 16.08 0.77 5.60
CA GLY A 252 15.21 1.79 6.20
C GLY A 252 14.25 2.49 5.25
N TRP A 253 14.29 2.21 3.93
CA TRP A 253 13.40 2.88 2.97
C TRP A 253 11.93 2.51 3.21
N TYR A 254 11.62 1.24 3.49
CA TYR A 254 10.25 0.81 3.74
C TYR A 254 9.63 1.53 4.95
N ASP A 255 10.39 1.66 6.04
CA ASP A 255 9.98 2.37 7.25
C ASP A 255 9.85 3.87 6.99
N ALA A 256 10.82 4.45 6.27
CA ALA A 256 10.89 5.88 6.05
C ALA A 256 10.03 6.38 4.88
N SER A 257 9.53 5.54 3.97
CA SER A 257 8.83 5.99 2.74
C SER A 257 7.36 6.34 2.96
N GLY A 258 6.76 5.91 4.07
CA GLY A 258 5.32 5.94 4.29
C GLY A 258 4.59 4.69 3.77
N LEU A 259 5.29 3.78 3.06
CA LEU A 259 4.71 2.53 2.56
C LEU A 259 4.33 1.57 3.70
N LYS A 260 5.18 1.45 4.73
CA LYS A 260 4.84 0.70 5.96
C LYS A 260 3.56 1.20 6.60
N ASN A 261 3.44 2.51 6.74
CA ASN A 261 2.26 3.14 7.33
C ASN A 261 1.02 2.90 6.46
N ARG A 262 1.15 3.02 5.13
CA ARG A 262 0.09 2.66 4.18
C ARG A 262 -0.37 1.21 4.35
N ALA A 263 0.56 0.25 4.40
CA ALA A 263 0.24 -1.17 4.58
C ALA A 263 -0.53 -1.41 5.89
N ARG A 264 -0.07 -0.82 7.00
CA ARG A 264 -0.73 -0.89 8.31
C ARG A 264 -2.16 -0.32 8.24
N ILE A 265 -2.34 0.88 7.68
CA ILE A 265 -3.66 1.51 7.59
C ILE A 265 -4.61 0.69 6.71
N LEU A 266 -4.14 0.21 5.55
CA LEU A 266 -4.94 -0.63 4.68
C LEU A 266 -5.40 -1.89 5.41
N HIS A 267 -4.51 -2.56 6.13
CA HIS A 267 -4.88 -3.75 6.91
C HIS A 267 -6.04 -3.46 7.88
N LEU A 268 -5.97 -2.35 8.64
CA LEU A 268 -7.04 -1.93 9.54
C LEU A 268 -8.35 -1.67 8.78
N LEU A 269 -8.29 -0.90 7.69
CA LEU A 269 -9.46 -0.57 6.89
C LEU A 269 -10.10 -1.82 6.28
N TRP A 270 -9.32 -2.82 5.88
CA TRP A 270 -9.83 -4.10 5.40
C TRP A 270 -10.53 -4.90 6.50
N GLY A 271 -10.01 -4.87 7.73
CA GLY A 271 -10.65 -5.45 8.90
C GLY A 271 -11.99 -4.78 9.20
N ILE A 272 -12.03 -3.45 9.22
CA ILE A 272 -13.24 -2.65 9.41
C ILE A 272 -14.25 -2.93 8.30
N LYS A 273 -13.80 -2.95 7.03
CA LYS A 273 -14.64 -3.28 5.87
C LYS A 273 -15.33 -4.63 6.04
N ARG A 274 -14.61 -5.64 6.54
CA ARG A 274 -15.18 -6.98 6.77
C ARG A 274 -16.31 -6.94 7.81
N GLU A 275 -16.12 -6.25 8.93
CA GLU A 275 -17.18 -6.06 9.93
C GLU A 275 -18.36 -5.27 9.36
N PHE A 276 -18.08 -4.18 8.64
CA PHE A 276 -19.08 -3.31 8.03
C PHE A 276 -19.97 -4.05 7.04
N LEU A 277 -19.39 -4.79 6.09
CA LEU A 277 -20.14 -5.60 5.14
C LEU A 277 -20.93 -6.72 5.84
N GLY A 278 -20.35 -7.33 6.88
CA GLY A 278 -21.03 -8.34 7.70
C GLY A 278 -22.27 -7.79 8.39
N MET A 279 -22.19 -6.58 8.96
CA MET A 279 -23.33 -5.91 9.59
C MET A 279 -24.38 -5.44 8.58
N LEU A 280 -23.97 -4.92 7.43
CA LEU A 280 -24.88 -4.52 6.35
C LEU A 280 -25.72 -5.69 5.85
N ASN A 281 -25.10 -6.86 5.65
CA ASN A 281 -25.82 -8.05 5.19
C ASN A 281 -26.84 -8.53 6.24
N LYS A 282 -26.53 -8.43 7.54
CA LYS A 282 -27.49 -8.77 8.61
C LYS A 282 -28.71 -7.84 8.61
N GLU A 283 -28.51 -6.54 8.44
CA GLU A 283 -29.61 -5.58 8.39
C GLU A 283 -30.52 -5.84 7.18
N LYS A 284 -29.94 -6.12 6.01
CA LYS A 284 -30.71 -6.46 4.80
C LYS A 284 -31.55 -7.73 4.96
N ASN A 285 -31.04 -8.73 5.69
CA ASN A 285 -31.75 -10.00 5.94
C ASN A 285 -32.82 -9.91 7.04
N THR A 286 -32.91 -8.78 7.76
CA THR A 286 -33.90 -8.56 8.83
C THR A 286 -35.09 -7.72 8.35
N LYS A 287 -35.03 -7.18 7.13
CA LYS A 287 -36.11 -6.45 6.45
C LYS A 287 -36.77 -7.36 5.42
#